data_AF-B5JWH3-F1
#
_entry.id   AF-B5JWH3-F1
#
_cell.length_a   1.000
_cell.length_b   1.000
_cell.length_c   1.000
_cell.angle_alpha   90.00
_cell.angle_beta   90.00
_cell.angle_gamma   90.00
#
_symmetry.space_group_name_H-M   'P 1'
#
loop_
_entity.id
_entity.type
_entity.pdbx_description
1 polymer ?
#
loop_
_entity_poly.entity_id
_entity_poly.type
_entity_poly.pdbx_seq_one_letter_code
_entity_poly.pdbx_strand_id
1 'polypeptide(L)'
;MGARAVIYALLTDDDNETRQHQRQHVNNLDGLVGKYLDDLLHTPLKKEEHRLTLLDMSLPQLAEMAPDVRDAFEACLDALIKADRKVNLFEWSMERIIHHYLLHQFDTPKPAKPKYRQLKPVAPAVQLLLSVIALAGTQSEQRETAFREGMERAGLKQPMLPTNKLSLDALNQALDQLKRLYPLAKPSLLKACIATITSDGEISPRERELIRAIADSLDCPMPPLQV
;
A
#
# COMPACT_ATOMS: atom_id res chain seq x y z
N MET A 1 11.24 8.44 -17.78
CA MET A 1 12.29 9.00 -16.90
C MET A 1 11.69 9.82 -15.75
N GLY A 2 10.90 10.87 -16.03
CA GLY A 2 10.28 11.71 -15.00
C GLY A 2 9.43 10.95 -13.96
N ALA A 3 8.56 10.03 -14.39
CA ALA A 3 7.78 9.19 -13.48
C ALA A 3 8.65 8.38 -12.49
N ARG A 4 9.77 7.78 -12.94
CA ARG A 4 10.69 7.06 -12.06
C ARG A 4 11.27 7.98 -10.99
N ALA A 5 11.72 9.18 -11.37
CA ALA A 5 12.26 10.17 -10.45
C ALA A 5 11.22 10.64 -9.41
N VAL A 6 9.95 10.80 -9.82
CA VAL A 6 8.86 11.14 -8.90
C VAL A 6 8.63 10.03 -7.88
N ILE A 7 8.54 8.77 -8.31
CA ILE A 7 8.40 7.63 -7.39
C ILE A 7 9.58 7.56 -6.42
N TYR A 8 10.81 7.70 -6.91
CA TYR A 8 11.99 7.67 -6.05
C TYR A 8 12.01 8.85 -5.07
N ALA A 9 11.58 10.04 -5.48
CA ALA A 9 11.49 11.22 -4.61
C ALA A 9 10.45 11.01 -3.49
N LEU A 10 9.33 10.35 -3.78
CA LEU A 10 8.31 10.01 -2.80
C LEU A 10 8.81 9.01 -1.74
N LEU A 11 9.67 8.07 -2.14
CA LEU A 11 10.22 6.99 -1.30
C LEU A 11 11.58 7.32 -0.67
N THR A 12 12.16 8.47 -1.02
CA THR A 12 13.39 8.93 -0.40
C THR A 12 13.10 9.26 1.07
N ASP A 13 14.00 8.92 1.99
CA ASP A 13 13.85 9.22 3.41
C ASP A 13 14.05 10.73 3.68
N ASP A 14 13.56 11.19 4.83
CA ASP A 14 13.85 12.54 5.34
C ASP A 14 15.16 12.58 6.14
N ASP A 15 15.61 11.43 6.67
CA ASP A 15 16.92 11.24 7.29
C ASP A 15 18.05 11.51 6.29
N ASN A 16 19.00 12.35 6.69
CA ASN A 16 20.05 12.84 5.80
C ASN A 16 20.97 11.72 5.31
N GLU A 17 21.33 10.77 6.18
CA GLU A 17 22.27 9.69 5.86
C GLU A 17 21.62 8.68 4.90
N THR A 18 20.42 8.21 5.25
CA THR A 18 19.62 7.30 4.42
C THR A 18 19.31 7.92 3.06
N ARG A 19 18.89 9.19 3.04
CA ARG A 19 18.64 9.93 1.80
C ARG A 19 19.88 10.03 0.92
N GLN A 20 21.05 10.27 1.50
CA GLN A 20 22.29 10.35 0.73
C GLN A 20 22.62 9.00 0.08
N HIS A 21 22.45 7.90 0.82
CA HIS A 21 22.67 6.55 0.30
C HIS A 21 21.69 6.21 -0.84
N GLN A 22 20.41 6.51 -0.66
CA GLN A 22 19.36 6.34 -1.66
C GLN A 22 19.66 7.15 -2.94
N ARG A 23 20.04 8.42 -2.81
CA ARG A 23 20.43 9.28 -3.94
C ARG A 23 21.64 8.73 -4.70
N GLN A 24 22.65 8.26 -3.97
CA GLN A 24 23.84 7.67 -4.60
C GLN A 24 23.48 6.38 -5.34
N HIS A 25 22.61 5.55 -4.77
CA HIS A 25 22.12 4.33 -5.42
C HIS A 25 21.41 4.64 -6.74
N VAL A 26 20.48 5.59 -6.75
CA VAL A 26 19.78 6.02 -7.98
C VAL A 26 20.76 6.58 -9.02
N ASN A 27 21.68 7.44 -8.61
CA ASN A 27 22.68 8.04 -9.51
C ASN A 27 23.60 6.99 -10.16
N ASN A 28 23.96 5.93 -9.43
CA ASN A 28 24.80 4.85 -9.95
C ASN A 28 24.08 3.99 -11.00
N LEU A 29 22.75 3.86 -10.89
CA LEU A 29 21.94 3.10 -11.85
C LEU A 29 21.61 3.93 -13.10
N ASP A 30 21.18 5.19 -12.90
CA ASP A 30 20.77 6.09 -13.99
C ASP A 30 21.02 7.54 -13.54
N GLY A 31 22.18 8.09 -13.91
CA GLY A 31 22.59 9.45 -13.52
C GLY A 31 21.66 10.56 -14.00
N LEU A 32 20.90 10.33 -15.09
CA LEU A 32 19.91 11.30 -15.56
C LEU A 32 18.68 11.30 -14.67
N VAL A 33 18.19 10.11 -14.26
CA VAL A 33 17.11 10.00 -13.26
C VAL A 33 17.55 10.56 -11.91
N GLY A 34 18.80 10.32 -11.50
CA GLY A 34 19.35 10.88 -10.27
C GLY A 34 19.40 12.42 -10.26
N LYS A 35 19.71 13.05 -11.40
CA LYS A 35 19.61 14.51 -11.53
C LYS A 35 18.18 15.02 -11.34
N TYR A 36 17.18 14.37 -11.97
CA TYR A 36 15.78 14.73 -11.78
C TYR A 36 15.31 14.53 -10.33
N LEU A 37 15.77 13.44 -9.69
CA LEU A 37 15.50 13.19 -8.28
C LEU A 37 16.00 14.35 -7.41
N ASP A 38 17.23 14.81 -7.64
CA ASP A 38 17.81 15.93 -6.88
C ASP A 38 16.97 17.21 -7.02
N ASP A 39 16.55 17.55 -8.23
CA ASP A 39 15.68 18.71 -8.49
C ASP A 39 14.33 18.57 -7.76
N LEU A 40 13.74 17.37 -7.75
CA LEU A 40 12.45 17.08 -7.10
C LEU A 40 12.54 17.12 -5.57
N LEU A 41 13.66 16.71 -4.97
CA LEU A 41 13.84 16.73 -3.51
C LEU A 41 13.83 18.15 -2.92
N HIS A 42 14.05 19.18 -3.74
CA HIS A 42 13.93 20.59 -3.34
C HIS A 42 12.48 21.13 -3.38
N THR A 43 11.51 20.29 -3.73
CA THR A 43 10.10 20.69 -3.86
C THR A 43 9.22 19.95 -2.84
N PRO A 44 8.09 20.53 -2.39
CA PRO A 44 7.23 19.95 -1.36
C PRO A 44 6.33 18.80 -1.88
N LEU A 45 6.91 17.83 -2.59
CA LEU A 45 6.17 16.74 -3.24
C LEU A 45 5.65 15.68 -2.26
N LYS A 46 6.31 15.52 -1.10
CA LYS A 46 5.99 14.47 -0.12
C LYS A 46 4.76 14.75 0.73
N LYS A 47 4.03 15.85 0.49
CA LYS A 47 2.77 16.12 1.18
C LYS A 47 1.77 15.00 0.90
N GLU A 48 1.17 14.46 1.95
CA GLU A 48 0.29 13.28 1.89
C GLU A 48 -0.86 13.43 0.91
N GLU A 49 -1.44 14.62 0.85
CA GLU A 49 -2.49 15.02 -0.09
C GLU A 49 -2.11 14.92 -1.58
N HIS A 50 -0.82 14.87 -1.92
CA HIS A 50 -0.34 14.78 -3.30
C HIS A 50 0.18 13.39 -3.68
N ARG A 51 0.54 12.55 -2.72
CA ARG A 51 1.26 11.28 -2.95
C ARG A 51 0.50 10.35 -3.89
N LEU A 52 -0.76 10.05 -3.57
CA LEU A 52 -1.58 9.16 -4.40
C LEU A 52 -1.81 9.74 -5.80
N THR A 53 -2.03 11.04 -5.92
CA THR A 53 -2.17 11.72 -7.22
C THR A 53 -0.90 11.64 -8.05
N LEU A 54 0.26 11.90 -7.45
CA LEU A 54 1.56 11.80 -8.11
C LEU A 54 1.88 10.36 -8.54
N LEU A 55 1.49 9.39 -7.71
CA LEU A 55 1.57 7.96 -8.04
C LEU A 55 0.68 7.66 -9.25
N ASP A 56 -0.60 8.01 -9.23
CA ASP A 56 -1.55 7.75 -10.31
C ASP A 56 -1.11 8.37 -11.64
N MET A 57 -0.52 9.58 -11.61
CA MET A 57 0.04 10.23 -12.80
C MET A 57 1.30 9.52 -13.33
N SER A 58 2.06 8.87 -12.44
CA SER A 58 3.30 8.17 -12.78
C SER A 58 3.04 6.78 -13.35
N LEU A 59 2.00 6.08 -12.87
CA LEU A 59 1.72 4.68 -13.22
C LEU A 59 1.66 4.43 -14.74
N PRO A 60 0.90 5.17 -15.58
CA PRO A 60 0.85 4.92 -17.02
C PRO A 60 2.22 5.06 -17.69
N GLN A 61 3.04 6.03 -17.27
CA GLN A 61 4.37 6.25 -17.82
C GLN A 61 5.35 5.13 -17.41
N LEU A 62 5.17 4.54 -16.23
CA LEU A 62 5.93 3.35 -15.83
C LEU A 62 5.55 2.13 -16.66
N ALA A 63 4.29 2.01 -17.09
CA ALA A 63 3.85 0.95 -17.98
C ALA A 63 4.43 1.04 -19.41
N GLU A 64 4.98 2.19 -19.81
CA GLU A 64 5.62 2.36 -21.12
C GLU A 64 7.12 2.00 -21.13
N MET A 65 7.67 1.58 -19.97
CA MET A 65 9.09 1.25 -19.86
C MET A 65 9.46 -0.02 -20.64
N ALA A 66 10.63 0.02 -21.29
CA ALA A 66 11.25 -1.17 -21.86
C ALA A 66 11.56 -2.21 -20.76
N PRO A 67 11.56 -3.52 -21.08
CA PRO A 67 11.70 -4.58 -20.08
C PRO A 67 12.97 -4.48 -19.23
N ASP A 68 14.12 -4.20 -19.85
CA ASP A 68 15.41 -4.01 -19.18
C ASP A 68 15.41 -2.83 -18.20
N VAL A 69 14.74 -1.74 -18.59
CA VAL A 69 14.56 -0.54 -17.76
C VAL A 69 13.62 -0.82 -16.58
N ARG A 70 12.65 -1.72 -16.75
CA ARG A 70 11.71 -2.12 -15.70
C ARG A 70 12.41 -2.93 -14.62
N ASP A 71 13.17 -3.95 -14.98
CA ASP A 71 13.90 -4.77 -14.01
C ASP A 71 14.84 -3.89 -13.15
N ALA A 72 15.52 -2.93 -13.78
CA ALA A 72 16.34 -1.95 -13.08
C ALA A 72 15.52 -1.00 -12.19
N PHE A 73 14.31 -0.62 -12.62
CA PHE A 73 13.39 0.20 -11.81
C PHE A 73 12.89 -0.55 -10.58
N GLU A 74 12.43 -1.80 -10.73
CA GLU A 74 11.93 -2.62 -9.62
C GLU A 74 13.06 -2.91 -8.61
N ALA A 75 14.26 -3.25 -9.09
CA ALA A 75 15.42 -3.43 -8.22
C ALA A 75 15.79 -2.16 -7.43
N CYS A 76 15.68 -0.99 -8.08
CA CYS A 76 15.93 0.29 -7.43
C CYS A 76 14.85 0.64 -6.40
N LEU A 77 13.57 0.43 -6.76
CA LEU A 77 12.42 0.62 -5.88
C LEU A 77 12.59 -0.17 -4.58
N ASP A 78 12.91 -1.45 -4.71
CA ASP A 78 13.20 -2.35 -3.60
C ASP A 78 14.35 -1.86 -2.72
N ALA A 79 15.45 -1.39 -3.34
CA ALA A 79 16.61 -0.89 -2.62
C ALA A 79 16.31 0.40 -1.85
N LEU A 80 15.48 1.29 -2.41
CA LEU A 80 15.06 2.52 -1.74
C LEU A 80 14.21 2.21 -0.51
N ILE A 81 13.20 1.36 -0.65
CA ILE A 81 12.30 0.96 0.45
C ILE A 81 13.05 0.24 1.58
N LYS A 82 14.09 -0.54 1.24
CA LYS A 82 14.86 -1.32 2.22
C LYS A 82 16.06 -0.56 2.79
N ALA A 83 16.28 0.70 2.40
CA ALA A 83 17.49 1.46 2.74
C ALA A 83 17.65 1.71 4.24
N ASP A 84 16.55 2.02 4.94
CA ASP A 84 16.52 2.31 6.38
C ASP A 84 16.27 1.06 7.25
N ARG A 85 16.10 -0.11 6.59
CA ARG A 85 15.70 -1.40 7.19
C ARG A 85 14.37 -1.38 7.94
N LYS A 86 13.51 -0.39 7.70
CA LYS A 86 12.20 -0.23 8.35
C LYS A 86 11.16 0.23 7.34
N VAL A 87 10.57 -0.74 6.64
CA VAL A 87 9.44 -0.45 5.77
C VAL A 87 8.27 0.09 6.59
N ASN A 88 7.85 1.30 6.28
CA ASN A 88 6.65 1.90 6.86
C ASN A 88 5.41 1.59 6.02
N LEU A 89 4.22 1.87 6.56
CA LEU A 89 2.96 1.51 5.89
C LEU A 89 2.73 2.27 4.57
N PHE A 90 3.30 3.48 4.45
CA PHE A 90 3.22 4.28 3.24
C PHE A 90 4.06 3.65 2.12
N GLU A 91 5.34 3.33 2.39
CA GLU A 91 6.22 2.64 1.45
C GLU A 91 5.63 1.30 1.01
N TRP A 92 5.13 0.52 1.97
CA TRP A 92 4.43 -0.73 1.70
C TRP A 92 3.21 -0.52 0.79
N SER A 93 2.43 0.54 1.01
CA SER A 93 1.26 0.83 0.18
C SER A 93 1.67 1.19 -1.26
N MET A 94 2.68 2.06 -1.41
CA MET A 94 3.20 2.44 -2.73
C MET A 94 3.76 1.26 -3.50
N GLU A 95 4.63 0.45 -2.86
CA GLU A 95 5.23 -0.74 -3.45
C GLU A 95 4.15 -1.66 -4.02
N ARG A 96 3.11 -1.92 -3.24
CA ARG A 96 2.01 -2.81 -3.65
C ARG A 96 1.21 -2.27 -4.82
N ILE A 97 0.89 -0.98 -4.82
CA ILE A 97 0.13 -0.35 -5.91
C ILE A 97 0.96 -0.41 -7.21
N ILE A 98 2.24 -0.03 -7.14
CA ILE A 98 3.15 -0.04 -8.28
C ILE A 98 3.31 -1.45 -8.83
N HIS A 99 3.69 -2.40 -7.97
CA HIS A 99 3.91 -3.79 -8.39
C HIS A 99 2.63 -4.42 -8.96
N HIS A 100 1.47 -4.20 -8.32
CA HIS A 100 0.20 -4.69 -8.85
C HIS A 100 -0.09 -4.09 -10.24
N TYR A 101 0.04 -2.77 -10.40
CA TYR A 101 -0.22 -2.11 -11.66
C TYR A 101 0.69 -2.63 -12.78
N LEU A 102 2.00 -2.70 -12.55
CA LEU A 102 2.94 -3.17 -13.57
C LEU A 102 2.71 -4.65 -13.90
N LEU A 103 2.47 -5.51 -12.91
CA LEU A 103 2.18 -6.93 -13.13
C LEU A 103 0.97 -7.12 -14.07
N HIS A 104 -0.12 -6.37 -13.87
CA HIS A 104 -1.33 -6.49 -14.72
C HIS A 104 -1.18 -5.85 -16.11
N GLN A 105 -0.22 -4.94 -16.29
CA GLN A 105 0.05 -4.32 -17.60
C GLN A 105 0.92 -5.20 -18.50
N PHE A 106 1.77 -6.04 -17.91
CA PHE A 106 2.79 -6.79 -18.65
C PHE A 106 2.59 -8.30 -18.63
N ASP A 107 1.96 -8.81 -17.59
CA ASP A 107 1.69 -10.23 -17.41
C ASP A 107 0.20 -10.49 -17.26
N THR A 108 -0.18 -11.75 -17.41
CA THR A 108 -1.50 -12.23 -17.00
C THR A 108 -1.33 -13.05 -15.72
N PRO A 109 -1.37 -12.40 -14.53
CA PRO A 109 -1.13 -13.10 -13.28
C PRO A 109 -2.18 -14.20 -13.08
N LYS A 110 -1.72 -15.38 -12.66
CA LYS A 110 -2.63 -16.48 -12.34
C LYS A 110 -3.34 -16.14 -11.02
N PRO A 111 -4.69 -16.07 -11.00
CA PRO A 111 -5.41 -15.74 -9.78
C PRO A 111 -5.19 -16.82 -8.71
N ALA A 112 -5.12 -16.39 -7.45
CA ALA A 112 -5.04 -17.32 -6.33
C ALA A 112 -6.22 -18.29 -6.34
N LYS A 113 -5.96 -19.59 -6.17
CA LYS A 113 -7.02 -20.62 -6.18
C LYS A 113 -8.02 -20.35 -5.04
N PRO A 114 -9.30 -20.02 -5.36
CA PRO A 114 -10.29 -19.70 -4.34
C PRO A 114 -10.56 -20.88 -3.40
N LYS A 115 -10.64 -20.61 -2.10
CA LYS A 115 -10.86 -21.59 -1.03
C LYS A 115 -12.01 -21.20 -0.10
N TYR A 116 -12.23 -19.90 0.13
CA TYR A 116 -13.14 -19.43 1.20
C TYR A 116 -14.32 -18.65 0.63
N ARG A 117 -15.56 -19.12 0.87
CA ARG A 117 -16.80 -18.45 0.41
C ARG A 117 -17.32 -17.37 1.35
N GLN A 118 -16.80 -17.32 2.58
CA GLN A 118 -17.23 -16.42 3.64
C GLN A 118 -16.00 -15.98 4.46
N LEU A 119 -16.15 -14.91 5.25
CA LEU A 119 -15.07 -14.37 6.09
C LEU A 119 -14.79 -15.19 7.35
N LYS A 120 -15.81 -15.89 7.89
CA LYS A 120 -15.71 -16.65 9.15
C LYS A 120 -14.53 -17.64 9.20
N PRO A 121 -14.22 -18.44 8.16
CA PRO A 121 -13.06 -19.35 8.18
C PRO A 121 -11.69 -18.66 8.13
N VAL A 122 -11.65 -17.37 7.77
CA VAL A 122 -10.43 -16.55 7.70
C VAL A 122 -10.49 -15.38 8.69
N ALA A 123 -11.32 -15.50 9.72
CA ALA A 123 -11.53 -14.43 10.69
C ALA A 123 -10.24 -13.92 11.36
N PRO A 124 -9.21 -14.74 11.66
CA PRO A 124 -7.94 -14.21 12.15
C PRO A 124 -7.22 -13.28 11.16
N ALA A 125 -7.30 -13.56 9.85
CA ALA A 125 -6.71 -12.69 8.84
C ALA A 125 -7.51 -11.38 8.69
N VAL A 126 -8.85 -11.44 8.78
CA VAL A 126 -9.69 -10.25 8.80
C VAL A 126 -9.42 -9.40 10.04
N GLN A 127 -9.32 -10.03 11.22
CA GLN A 127 -8.98 -9.37 12.47
C GLN A 127 -7.65 -8.63 12.39
N LEU A 128 -6.61 -9.27 11.83
CA LEU A 128 -5.32 -8.63 11.64
C LEU A 128 -5.41 -7.44 10.68
N LEU A 129 -6.02 -7.62 9.51
CA LEU A 129 -6.20 -6.56 8.52
C LEU A 129 -6.90 -5.33 9.13
N LEU A 130 -8.04 -5.53 9.77
CA LEU A 130 -8.81 -4.42 10.36
C LEU A 130 -8.09 -3.79 11.55
N SER A 131 -7.29 -4.55 12.31
CA SER A 131 -6.45 -3.98 13.37
C SER A 131 -5.36 -3.06 12.81
N VAL A 132 -4.76 -3.41 11.66
CA VAL A 132 -3.78 -2.54 10.97
C VAL A 132 -4.45 -1.28 10.45
N ILE A 133 -5.62 -1.40 9.82
CA ILE A 133 -6.36 -0.25 9.29
C ILE A 133 -6.73 0.72 10.41
N ALA A 134 -7.31 0.22 11.50
CA ALA A 134 -7.67 1.05 12.65
C ALA A 134 -6.44 1.73 13.31
N LEU A 135 -5.28 1.07 13.32
CA LEU A 135 -4.04 1.66 13.82
C LEU A 135 -3.51 2.78 12.90
N ALA A 136 -3.71 2.64 11.59
CA ALA A 136 -3.19 3.57 10.58
C ALA A 136 -4.02 4.85 10.45
N GLY A 137 -5.34 4.73 10.56
CA GLY A 137 -6.28 5.81 10.30
C GLY A 137 -6.55 6.73 11.49
N THR A 138 -6.76 6.15 12.67
CA THR A 138 -7.43 6.89 13.74
C THR A 138 -6.52 7.28 14.91
N GLN A 139 -6.84 8.40 15.55
CA GLN A 139 -6.26 8.79 16.83
C GLN A 139 -6.50 7.69 17.88
N SER A 140 -5.60 7.60 18.87
CA SER A 140 -5.53 6.47 19.80
C SER A 140 -6.85 6.12 20.49
N GLU A 141 -7.71 7.09 20.76
CA GLU A 141 -8.97 6.91 21.51
C GLU A 141 -10.09 6.29 20.67
N GLN A 142 -10.03 6.39 19.34
CA GLN A 142 -11.11 5.94 18.46
C GLN A 142 -10.79 4.61 17.73
N ARG A 143 -9.55 4.11 17.83
CA ARG A 143 -9.11 2.88 17.13
C ARG A 143 -9.95 1.65 17.46
N GLU A 144 -10.31 1.46 18.72
CA GLU A 144 -11.15 0.32 19.12
C GLU A 144 -12.56 0.41 18.55
N THR A 145 -13.12 1.62 18.45
CA THR A 145 -14.42 1.86 17.84
C THR A 145 -14.39 1.57 16.34
N ALA A 146 -13.42 2.13 15.62
CA ALA A 146 -13.21 1.90 14.19
C ALA A 146 -13.01 0.41 13.87
N PHE A 147 -12.18 -0.27 14.66
CA PHE A 147 -11.98 -1.71 14.54
C PHE A 147 -13.28 -2.48 14.74
N ARG A 148 -14.04 -2.16 15.80
CA ARG A 148 -15.30 -2.83 16.12
C ARG A 148 -16.33 -2.65 15.00
N GLU A 149 -16.48 -1.46 14.45
CA GLU A 149 -17.39 -1.19 13.34
C GLU A 149 -17.04 -2.03 12.10
N GLY A 150 -15.75 -2.12 11.76
CA GLY A 150 -15.28 -3.01 10.71
C GLY A 150 -15.60 -4.47 10.98
N MET A 151 -15.37 -4.95 12.21
CA MET A 151 -15.65 -6.33 12.61
C MET A 151 -17.15 -6.66 12.55
N GLU A 152 -18.00 -5.76 13.03
CA GLU A 152 -19.45 -5.86 12.92
C GLU A 152 -19.89 -5.92 11.46
N ARG A 153 -19.31 -5.06 10.61
CA ARG A 153 -19.57 -5.05 9.17
C ARG A 153 -19.11 -6.35 8.49
N ALA A 154 -18.05 -6.99 8.99
CA ALA A 154 -17.58 -8.30 8.54
C ALA A 154 -18.43 -9.48 9.09
N GLY A 155 -19.35 -9.24 10.03
CA GLY A 155 -20.12 -10.28 10.70
C GLY A 155 -19.28 -11.10 11.68
N LEU A 156 -18.26 -10.48 12.27
CA LEU A 156 -17.25 -11.06 13.13
C LEU A 156 -17.21 -10.36 14.50
N LYS A 157 -16.60 -10.99 15.51
CA LYS A 157 -16.65 -10.51 16.92
C LYS A 157 -15.32 -10.62 17.67
N GLN A 158 -14.22 -10.82 16.96
CA GLN A 158 -12.89 -10.89 17.56
C GLN A 158 -12.48 -9.50 18.09
N PRO A 159 -11.70 -9.43 19.17
CA PRO A 159 -11.18 -8.16 19.69
C PRO A 159 -10.02 -7.62 18.82
N MET A 160 -9.67 -6.34 19.00
CA MET A 160 -8.51 -5.76 18.31
C MET A 160 -7.23 -6.45 18.77
N LEU A 161 -6.28 -6.66 17.86
CA LEU A 161 -4.98 -7.22 18.22
C LEU A 161 -4.08 -6.16 18.85
N PRO A 162 -3.24 -6.53 19.83
CA PRO A 162 -2.24 -5.62 20.37
C PRO A 162 -1.19 -5.26 19.31
N THR A 163 -0.64 -4.05 19.41
CA THR A 163 0.30 -3.49 18.42
C THR A 163 1.54 -4.33 18.19
N ASN A 164 2.03 -5.06 19.20
CA ASN A 164 3.18 -5.96 19.07
C ASN A 164 2.92 -7.20 18.18
N LYS A 165 1.67 -7.48 17.82
CA LYS A 165 1.28 -8.52 16.86
C LYS A 165 1.05 -7.98 15.45
N LEU A 166 1.10 -6.65 15.27
CA LEU A 166 0.87 -5.99 14.01
C LEU A 166 2.22 -5.70 13.35
N SER A 167 2.51 -6.43 12.29
CA SER A 167 3.69 -6.22 11.44
C SER A 167 3.29 -6.30 9.97
N LEU A 168 4.11 -5.72 9.08
CA LEU A 168 3.89 -5.82 7.63
C LEU A 168 3.99 -7.27 7.14
N ASP A 169 4.85 -8.09 7.75
CA ASP A 169 4.93 -9.53 7.44
C ASP A 169 3.62 -10.25 7.79
N ALA A 170 3.06 -9.97 8.97
CA ALA A 170 1.77 -10.53 9.36
C ALA A 170 0.66 -10.04 8.41
N LEU A 171 0.69 -8.77 8.02
CA LEU A 171 -0.26 -8.18 7.08
C LEU A 171 -0.20 -8.87 5.71
N ASN A 172 1.02 -9.09 5.20
CA ASN A 172 1.24 -9.81 3.94
C ASN A 172 0.69 -11.23 4.01
N GLN A 173 0.98 -11.98 5.08
CA GLN A 173 0.45 -13.33 5.29
C GLN A 173 -1.08 -13.36 5.37
N ALA A 174 -1.68 -12.40 6.08
CA ALA A 174 -3.13 -12.26 6.14
C ALA A 174 -3.72 -11.97 4.76
N LEU A 175 -3.12 -11.05 3.99
CA LEU A 175 -3.58 -10.73 2.64
C LEU A 175 -3.46 -11.93 1.71
N ASP A 176 -2.38 -12.72 1.76
CA ASP A 176 -2.26 -13.95 0.98
C ASP A 176 -3.36 -14.98 1.30
N GLN A 177 -3.75 -15.07 2.57
CA GLN A 177 -4.90 -15.89 2.96
C GLN A 177 -6.22 -15.31 2.43
N LEU A 178 -6.40 -13.98 2.49
CA LEU A 178 -7.62 -13.28 2.05
C LEU A 178 -7.77 -13.23 0.53
N LYS A 179 -6.67 -13.23 -0.25
CA LYS A 179 -6.69 -13.36 -1.72
C LYS A 179 -7.42 -14.62 -2.18
N ARG A 180 -7.41 -15.68 -1.35
CA ARG A 180 -8.09 -16.96 -1.60
C ARG A 180 -9.58 -16.94 -1.28
N LEU A 181 -10.14 -15.78 -0.93
CA LEU A 181 -11.59 -15.59 -0.91
C LEU A 181 -12.16 -15.74 -2.32
N TYR A 182 -13.35 -16.33 -2.42
CA TYR A 182 -14.11 -16.28 -3.66
C TYR A 182 -14.45 -14.83 -4.02
N PRO A 183 -14.52 -14.48 -5.32
CA PRO A 183 -14.80 -13.11 -5.75
C PRO A 183 -16.01 -12.48 -5.07
N LEU A 184 -17.10 -13.23 -4.87
CA LEU A 184 -18.32 -12.73 -4.20
C LEU A 184 -18.16 -12.43 -2.70
N ALA A 185 -17.12 -12.94 -2.05
CA ALA A 185 -16.85 -12.68 -0.63
C ALA A 185 -15.96 -11.44 -0.41
N LYS A 186 -15.14 -11.07 -1.41
CA LYS A 186 -14.21 -9.92 -1.32
C LYS A 186 -14.92 -8.58 -1.12
N PRO A 187 -16.08 -8.27 -1.74
CA PRO A 187 -16.82 -7.04 -1.46
C PRO A 187 -17.24 -6.88 0.01
N SER A 188 -17.56 -7.99 0.70
CA SER A 188 -17.89 -7.93 2.13
C SER A 188 -16.67 -7.55 2.99
N LEU A 189 -15.48 -8.03 2.62
CA LEU A 189 -14.24 -7.66 3.27
C LEU A 189 -13.91 -6.19 3.03
N LEU A 190 -13.98 -5.72 1.78
CA LEU A 190 -13.70 -4.32 1.46
C LEU A 190 -14.68 -3.36 2.15
N LYS A 191 -15.96 -3.72 2.25
CA LYS A 191 -16.94 -2.94 3.04
C LYS A 191 -16.58 -2.86 4.52
N ALA A 192 -15.99 -3.92 5.09
CA ALA A 192 -15.51 -3.89 6.46
C ALA A 192 -14.28 -2.97 6.60
N CYS A 193 -13.35 -3.01 5.65
CA CYS A 193 -12.22 -2.08 5.61
C CYS A 193 -12.67 -0.62 5.52
N ILE A 194 -13.65 -0.32 4.66
CA ILE A 194 -14.23 1.03 4.54
C ILE A 194 -14.86 1.45 5.85
N ALA A 195 -15.70 0.60 6.46
CA ALA A 195 -16.33 0.92 7.74
C ALA A 195 -15.31 1.26 8.84
N THR A 196 -14.12 0.65 8.82
CA THR A 196 -13.04 1.00 9.75
C THR A 196 -12.46 2.39 9.50
N ILE A 197 -12.26 2.81 8.25
CA ILE A 197 -11.67 4.14 7.93
C ILE A 197 -12.69 5.28 7.87
N THR A 198 -14.00 4.99 7.97
CA THR A 198 -15.06 6.01 7.97
C THR A 198 -15.63 6.28 9.36
N SER A 199 -15.07 5.64 10.39
CA SER A 199 -15.63 5.63 11.75
C SER A 199 -15.64 7.01 12.41
N ASP A 200 -14.64 7.84 12.11
CA ASP A 200 -14.49 9.21 12.62
C ASP A 200 -15.12 10.27 11.70
N GLY A 201 -15.72 9.85 10.58
CA GLY A 201 -16.39 10.75 9.63
C GLY A 201 -15.44 11.48 8.68
N GLU A 202 -14.14 11.16 8.64
CA GLU A 202 -13.20 11.74 7.69
C GLU A 202 -12.27 10.66 7.13
N ILE A 203 -11.96 10.73 5.83
CA ILE A 203 -11.00 9.79 5.22
C ILE A 203 -9.71 10.55 4.92
N SER A 204 -8.66 10.24 5.67
CA SER A 204 -7.34 10.81 5.49
C SER A 204 -6.67 10.34 4.19
N PRO A 205 -5.69 11.10 3.64
CA PRO A 205 -4.91 10.64 2.49
C PRO A 205 -4.24 9.28 2.71
N ARG A 206 -3.68 9.03 3.91
CA ARG A 206 -3.02 7.77 4.28
C ARG A 206 -3.98 6.58 4.25
N GLU A 207 -5.22 6.76 4.70
CA GLU A 207 -6.23 5.71 4.64
C GLU A 207 -6.61 5.39 3.20
N ARG A 208 -6.70 6.40 2.32
CA ARG A 208 -6.95 6.18 0.89
C ARG A 208 -5.84 5.35 0.25
N GLU A 209 -4.58 5.68 0.53
CA GLU A 209 -3.41 4.94 0.07
C GLU A 209 -3.46 3.48 0.55
N LEU A 210 -3.74 3.27 1.84
CA LEU A 210 -3.82 1.94 2.43
C LEU A 210 -4.95 1.09 1.83
N ILE A 211 -6.17 1.65 1.72
CA ILE A 211 -7.31 0.92 1.15
C ILE A 211 -7.08 0.62 -0.34
N ARG A 212 -6.44 1.54 -1.08
CA ARG A 212 -6.04 1.30 -2.48
C ARG A 212 -5.07 0.13 -2.57
N ALA A 213 -4.01 0.14 -1.76
CA ALA A 213 -3.07 -0.97 -1.69
C ALA A 213 -3.76 -2.30 -1.33
N ILE A 214 -4.71 -2.30 -0.38
CA ILE A 214 -5.50 -3.49 0.01
C ILE A 214 -6.44 -3.95 -1.13
N ALA A 215 -7.07 -3.05 -1.87
CA ALA A 215 -7.93 -3.41 -2.99
C ALA A 215 -7.11 -4.11 -4.09
N ASP A 216 -5.97 -3.51 -4.46
CA ASP A 216 -5.01 -4.04 -5.42
C ASP A 216 -4.45 -5.39 -4.94
N SER A 217 -4.17 -5.50 -3.64
CA SER A 217 -3.78 -6.76 -3.00
C SER A 217 -4.74 -7.90 -3.24
N LEU A 218 -6.03 -7.60 -3.22
CA LEU A 218 -7.10 -8.57 -3.31
C LEU A 218 -7.56 -8.77 -4.75
N ASP A 219 -6.89 -8.19 -5.75
CA ASP A 219 -7.30 -8.18 -7.15
C ASP A 219 -8.76 -7.69 -7.29
N CYS A 220 -9.08 -6.60 -6.60
CA CYS A 220 -10.38 -5.97 -6.61
C CYS A 220 -10.26 -4.52 -7.09
N PRO A 221 -11.26 -4.00 -7.84
CA PRO A 221 -11.31 -2.58 -8.12
C PRO A 221 -11.46 -1.80 -6.82
N MET A 222 -10.80 -0.65 -6.76
CA MET A 222 -10.94 0.28 -5.64
C MET A 222 -12.40 0.74 -5.52
N PRO A 223 -13.06 0.51 -4.38
CA PRO A 223 -14.42 1.00 -4.18
C PRO A 223 -14.46 2.53 -4.09
N PRO A 224 -15.58 3.17 -4.48
CA PRO A 224 -15.77 4.59 -4.23
C PRO A 224 -15.77 4.82 -2.72
N LEU A 225 -14.91 5.72 -2.26
CA LEU A 225 -14.85 6.14 -0.87
C LEU A 225 -15.77 7.33 -0.69
N GLN A 226 -16.79 7.15 0.15
CA GLN A 226 -17.73 8.18 0.56
C GLN A 226 -17.84 8.10 2.07
N VAL A 227 -17.80 9.26 2.72
CA VAL A 227 -18.21 9.41 4.12
C VAL A 227 -19.73 9.42 4.17
#